data_AF-A0A1B8UJ46-F1
#
_entry.id   AF-A0A1B8UJ46-F1
#
_cell.length_a   1.000
_cell.length_b   1.000
_cell.length_c   1.000
_cell.angle_alpha   90.00
_cell.angle_beta   90.00
_cell.angle_gamma   90.00
#
_symmetry.space_group_name_H-M   'P 1'
#
loop_
_entity.id
_entity.type
_entity.pdbx_description
1 polymer ?
#
loop_
_entity_poly.entity_id
_entity_poly.type
_entity_poly.pdbx_seq_one_letter_code
_entity_poly.pdbx_strand_id
1 'polypeptide(L)'
;MNLWSLEGAYNNYLATSPTGTATGFGASILIIDDLIKNAEEANNEATLEKHWDWFTNTMLSRLEEGGKIIIIMTRWATGDLAGRALEHFKEERKKVRHLKVLQDDGTMLCEEVLSRESYDMKVRAMGADISSANYQQEPIDIKGRLYSTFKTYEKLPVDSNEESLFTGIYSYCDSADQGSDYLCNIIWGAYQKEAYVLDVIYTKEPMEITEPAVAKALFAFQVNKERIESNSGGRSFARSVKLILEEDLKSNRTDVSWFHQSKNKTARITSNATWVMNHVYYPANWRAG
;
A
#
# COMPACT_ATOMS: atom_id res chain seq x y z
N MET A 1 21.76 7.88 28.99
CA MET A 1 20.89 6.78 29.45
C MET A 1 19.97 7.40 30.50
N ASN A 2 18.67 7.49 30.22
CA ASN A 2 17.71 8.13 31.13
C ASN A 2 17.16 7.04 32.07
N LEU A 3 17.79 6.89 33.23
CA LEU A 3 17.40 5.94 34.27
C LEU A 3 16.45 6.63 35.23
N TRP A 4 15.32 5.99 35.50
CA TRP A 4 14.36 6.46 36.49
C TRP A 4 14.26 5.42 37.60
N SER A 5 14.03 5.90 38.82
CA SER A 5 13.78 5.06 39.98
C SER A 5 12.57 5.57 40.76
N LEU A 6 11.84 4.66 41.38
CA LEU A 6 10.90 5.02 42.46
C LEU A 6 11.71 5.51 43.67
N GLU A 7 11.10 6.37 44.48
CA GLU A 7 11.71 6.85 45.72
C GLU A 7 12.06 5.67 46.63
N GLY A 8 13.34 5.57 47.01
CA GLY A 8 13.87 4.47 47.83
C GLY A 8 14.24 3.18 47.08
N ALA A 9 14.11 3.12 45.75
CA ALA A 9 14.49 1.96 44.94
C ALA A 9 15.79 2.18 44.14
N TYR A 10 16.56 1.11 43.91
CA TYR A 10 17.67 1.11 42.95
C TYR A 10 17.10 1.02 41.52
N ASN A 11 17.62 1.83 40.59
CA ASN A 11 17.22 1.95 39.17
C ASN A 11 16.29 0.85 38.65
N ASN A 12 14.99 1.13 38.50
CA ASN A 12 13.97 0.12 38.20
C ASN A 12 13.24 0.35 36.86
N TYR A 13 13.58 1.42 36.13
CA TYR A 13 13.01 1.72 34.82
C TYR A 13 14.06 2.26 33.84
N LEU A 14 14.08 1.68 32.64
CA LEU A 14 14.92 2.09 31.53
C LEU A 14 14.05 2.36 30.29
N ALA A 15 14.07 3.61 29.81
CA ALA A 15 13.51 3.96 28.51
C ALA A 15 14.62 3.95 27.44
N THR A 16 14.41 3.19 26.36
CA THR A 16 15.35 3.07 25.24
C THR A 16 14.61 2.99 23.90
N SER A 17 15.36 2.92 22.80
CA SER A 17 14.87 2.76 21.42
C SER A 17 15.67 1.66 20.72
N PRO A 18 15.26 1.19 19.53
CA PRO A 18 16.03 0.19 18.79
C PRO A 18 17.50 0.53 18.55
N THR A 19 17.82 1.82 18.47
CA THR A 19 19.18 2.35 18.32
C THR A 19 19.87 2.71 19.65
N GLY A 20 19.17 2.58 20.78
CA GLY A 20 19.66 2.93 22.11
C GLY A 20 20.27 1.76 22.85
N THR A 21 21.19 2.04 23.78
CA THR A 21 21.86 1.01 24.58
C THR A 21 20.92 0.43 25.65
N ALA A 22 20.81 -0.90 25.70
CA ALA A 22 20.09 -1.65 26.74
C ALA A 22 20.99 -2.65 27.50
N THR A 23 22.32 -2.61 27.26
CA THR A 23 23.27 -3.61 27.76
C THR A 23 23.43 -3.54 29.29
N GLY A 24 23.36 -4.70 29.94
CA GLY A 24 23.61 -4.83 31.40
C GLY A 24 22.41 -4.52 32.30
N PHE A 25 21.22 -4.29 31.72
CA PHE A 25 19.98 -4.05 32.48
C PHE A 25 18.99 -5.20 32.26
N GLY A 26 18.79 -6.04 33.27
CA GLY A 26 17.77 -7.10 33.25
C GLY A 26 16.36 -6.52 33.42
N ALA A 27 15.35 -7.27 32.97
CA ALA A 27 13.95 -6.84 33.05
C ALA A 27 13.01 -8.00 33.39
N SER A 28 12.12 -7.78 34.36
CA SER A 28 10.97 -8.66 34.61
C SER A 28 9.75 -8.30 33.76
N ILE A 29 9.70 -7.08 33.22
CA ILE A 29 8.64 -6.61 32.30
C ILE A 29 9.31 -5.84 31.16
N LEU A 30 9.06 -6.28 29.93
CA LEU A 30 9.42 -5.56 28.71
C LEU A 30 8.16 -4.96 28.10
N ILE A 31 8.17 -3.64 27.89
CA ILE A 31 7.10 -2.92 27.19
C ILE A 31 7.69 -2.37 25.90
N ILE A 32 7.07 -2.71 24.78
CA ILE A 32 7.43 -2.20 23.46
C ILE A 32 6.23 -1.42 22.95
N ASP A 33 6.42 -0.13 22.75
CA ASP A 33 5.41 0.79 22.25
C ASP A 33 5.78 1.20 20.82
N ASP A 34 4.81 1.07 19.92
CA ASP A 34 4.81 1.28 18.48
C ASP A 34 6.19 1.56 17.82
N LEU A 35 6.76 0.53 17.18
CA LEU A 35 8.03 0.65 16.46
C LEU A 35 7.88 1.21 15.05
N ILE A 36 6.68 1.13 14.45
CA ILE A 36 6.46 1.45 13.04
C ILE A 36 5.87 2.86 12.98
N LYS A 37 6.60 3.79 12.39
CA LYS A 37 6.21 5.20 12.40
C LYS A 37 5.16 5.55 11.36
N ASN A 38 5.16 4.82 10.25
CA ASN A 38 4.32 5.12 9.10
C ASN A 38 4.15 3.90 8.19
N ALA A 39 3.24 4.04 7.22
CA ALA A 39 2.95 3.01 6.24
C ALA A 39 4.16 2.64 5.34
N GLU A 40 5.18 3.49 5.20
CA GLU A 40 6.37 3.16 4.41
C GLU A 40 7.24 2.13 5.13
N GLU A 41 7.50 2.33 6.43
CA GLU A 41 8.22 1.35 7.26
C GLU A 41 7.47 0.02 7.36
N ALA A 42 6.13 0.07 7.42
CA ALA A 42 5.26 -1.11 7.43
C ALA A 42 5.40 -2.00 6.19
N ASN A 43 5.64 -1.40 5.01
CA ASN A 43 5.76 -2.11 3.74
C ASN A 43 7.21 -2.48 3.39
N ASN A 44 8.16 -2.18 4.26
CA ASN A 44 9.57 -2.48 4.03
C ASN A 44 9.98 -3.73 4.81
N GLU A 45 10.03 -4.88 4.13
CA GLU A 45 10.41 -6.16 4.74
C GLU A 45 11.76 -6.11 5.47
N ALA A 46 12.75 -5.37 4.93
CA ALA A 46 14.04 -5.23 5.57
C ALA A 46 13.97 -4.41 6.88
N THR A 47 13.03 -3.47 6.99
CA THR A 47 12.76 -2.76 8.25
C THR A 47 12.06 -3.67 9.26
N LEU A 48 11.05 -4.44 8.83
CA LEU A 48 10.37 -5.40 9.69
C LEU A 48 11.34 -6.47 10.22
N GLU A 49 12.24 -6.96 9.37
CA GLU A 49 13.31 -7.89 9.76
C GLU A 49 14.22 -7.25 10.82
N LYS A 50 14.66 -6.00 10.62
CA LYS A 50 15.46 -5.29 11.63
C LYS A 50 14.74 -5.15 12.98
N HIS A 51 13.43 -4.92 12.98
CA HIS A 51 12.65 -4.87 14.23
C HIS A 51 12.64 -6.23 14.94
N TRP A 52 12.49 -7.31 14.17
CA TRP A 52 12.55 -8.68 14.70
C TRP A 52 13.95 -9.05 15.21
N ASP A 53 14.99 -8.75 14.45
CA ASP A 53 16.38 -8.97 14.83
C ASP A 53 16.73 -8.19 16.11
N TRP A 54 16.29 -6.94 16.20
CA TRP A 54 16.48 -6.14 17.40
C TRP A 54 15.76 -6.78 18.60
N PHE A 55 14.50 -7.18 18.43
CA PHE A 55 13.72 -7.80 19.50
C PHE A 55 14.38 -9.08 20.01
N THR A 56 14.75 -9.99 19.11
CA THR A 56 15.31 -11.30 19.48
C THR A 56 16.73 -11.21 20.02
N ASN A 57 17.61 -10.45 19.37
CA ASN A 57 19.02 -10.38 19.77
C ASN A 57 19.25 -9.44 20.96
N THR A 58 18.48 -8.36 21.07
CA THR A 58 18.72 -7.30 22.07
C THR A 58 17.74 -7.35 23.22
N MET A 59 16.43 -7.45 22.95
CA MET A 59 15.41 -7.30 24.00
C MET A 59 15.12 -8.60 24.73
N LEU A 60 14.93 -9.71 24.01
CA LEU A 60 14.66 -11.00 24.64
C LEU A 60 15.80 -11.45 25.56
N SER A 61 17.05 -11.15 25.22
CA SER A 61 18.21 -11.46 26.09
C SER A 61 18.25 -10.67 27.40
N ARG A 62 17.39 -9.64 27.57
CA ARG A 62 17.23 -8.89 28.83
C ARG A 62 16.09 -9.40 29.69
N LEU A 63 15.17 -10.18 29.12
CA LEU A 63 14.04 -10.71 29.86
C LEU A 63 14.53 -11.79 30.82
N GLU A 64 14.33 -11.56 32.11
CA GLU A 64 14.67 -12.54 33.15
C GLU A 64 13.62 -13.66 33.24
N GLU A 65 13.98 -14.75 33.90
CA GLU A 65 13.09 -15.91 34.09
C GLU A 65 11.76 -15.49 34.75
N GLY A 66 10.64 -15.95 34.19
CA GLY A 66 9.30 -15.55 34.63
C GLY A 66 8.85 -14.15 34.19
N GLY A 67 9.66 -13.44 33.39
CA GLY A 67 9.35 -12.12 32.88
C GLY A 67 8.17 -12.09 31.89
N LYS A 68 7.60 -10.90 31.70
CA LYS A 68 6.47 -10.66 30.78
C LYS A 68 6.85 -9.68 29.67
N ILE A 69 6.28 -9.90 28.49
CA ILE A 69 6.42 -9.00 27.34
C ILE A 69 5.04 -8.41 27.03
N ILE A 70 4.99 -7.10 26.87
CA ILE A 70 3.80 -6.35 26.47
C ILE A 70 4.18 -5.59 25.20
N ILE A 71 3.53 -5.92 24.09
CA ILE A 71 3.69 -5.23 22.81
C ILE A 71 2.42 -4.43 22.56
N ILE A 72 2.56 -3.11 22.44
CA ILE A 72 1.49 -2.17 22.17
C ILE A 72 1.85 -1.50 20.85
N MET A 73 1.13 -1.82 19.79
CA MET A 73 1.39 -1.22 18.49
C MET A 73 0.16 -1.32 17.60
N THR A 74 0.11 -0.45 16.60
CA THR A 74 -0.83 -0.59 15.49
C THR A 74 -0.44 -1.82 14.67
N ARG A 75 -1.40 -2.68 14.31
CA ARG A 75 -1.13 -3.82 13.42
C ARG A 75 -0.98 -3.34 11.98
N TRP A 76 0.24 -3.02 11.61
CA TRP A 76 0.55 -2.48 10.28
C TRP A 76 0.70 -3.59 9.25
N ALA A 77 1.29 -4.72 9.64
CA ALA A 77 1.59 -5.83 8.75
C ALA A 77 1.50 -7.18 9.48
N THR A 78 1.34 -8.26 8.74
CA THR A 78 1.34 -9.65 9.19
C THR A 78 2.72 -9.97 9.74
N GLY A 79 3.75 -9.51 9.03
CA GLY A 79 5.15 -9.66 9.43
C GLY A 79 5.67 -8.57 10.37
N ASP A 80 4.80 -7.71 10.91
CA ASP A 80 5.21 -6.76 11.95
C ASP A 80 5.64 -7.48 13.23
N LEU A 81 6.27 -6.73 14.15
CA LEU A 81 6.83 -7.31 15.38
C LEU A 81 5.79 -8.11 16.16
N ALA A 82 4.56 -7.58 16.30
CA ALA A 82 3.49 -8.26 17.00
C ALA A 82 3.10 -9.56 16.29
N GLY A 83 2.94 -9.53 14.96
CA GLY A 83 2.63 -10.71 14.16
C GLY A 83 3.68 -11.82 14.31
N ARG A 84 4.96 -11.49 14.15
CA ARG A 84 6.06 -12.46 14.34
C ARG A 84 6.14 -13.00 15.76
N ALA A 85 5.95 -12.13 16.77
CA ALA A 85 5.93 -12.55 18.17
C ALA A 85 4.77 -13.51 18.46
N LEU A 86 3.57 -13.24 17.92
CA LEU A 86 2.41 -14.12 18.07
C LEU A 86 2.69 -15.52 17.49
N GLU A 87 3.30 -15.60 16.31
CA GLU A 87 3.67 -16.87 15.67
C GLU A 87 4.74 -17.61 16.47
N HIS A 88 5.87 -16.95 16.74
CA HIS A 88 7.00 -17.53 17.46
C HIS A 88 6.60 -18.07 18.84
N PHE A 89 5.91 -17.27 19.66
CA PHE A 89 5.54 -17.70 21.01
C PHE A 89 4.44 -18.76 21.03
N LYS A 90 3.61 -18.83 19.98
CA LYS A 90 2.65 -19.92 19.80
C LYS A 90 3.37 -21.23 19.46
N GLU A 91 4.38 -21.19 18.58
CA GLU A 91 5.23 -22.35 18.25
C GLU A 91 5.98 -22.86 19.49
N GLU A 92 6.52 -21.95 20.30
CA GLU A 92 7.19 -22.23 21.58
C GLU A 92 6.22 -22.62 22.72
N ARG A 93 4.91 -22.75 22.42
CA ARG A 93 3.85 -23.10 23.38
C ARG A 93 3.82 -22.20 24.62
N LYS A 94 4.21 -20.94 24.47
CA LYS A 94 4.12 -19.94 25.54
C LYS A 94 2.69 -19.40 25.63
N LYS A 95 2.33 -18.90 26.81
CA LYS A 95 1.01 -18.30 27.03
C LYS A 95 0.97 -16.90 26.41
N VAL A 96 0.23 -16.76 25.31
CA VAL A 96 0.04 -15.49 24.60
C VAL A 96 -1.38 -14.99 24.82
N ARG A 97 -1.55 -13.68 25.05
CA ARG A 97 -2.86 -13.02 25.07
C ARG A 97 -2.90 -12.00 23.94
N HIS A 98 -3.92 -12.14 23.09
CA HIS A 98 -4.17 -11.26 21.96
C HIS A 98 -5.47 -10.50 22.24
N LEU A 99 -5.39 -9.19 22.44
CA LEU A 99 -6.48 -8.38 22.98
C LEU A 99 -7.04 -7.44 21.91
N LYS A 100 -8.31 -7.64 21.56
CA LYS A 100 -9.10 -6.71 20.74
C LYS A 100 -9.78 -5.68 21.63
N VAL A 101 -10.17 -4.53 21.08
CA VAL A 101 -10.93 -3.50 21.79
C VAL A 101 -12.42 -3.83 21.84
N LEU A 102 -13.01 -4.28 20.73
CA LEU A 102 -14.36 -4.83 20.73
C LEU A 102 -14.24 -6.36 20.81
N GLN A 103 -14.86 -6.95 21.83
CA GLN A 103 -14.87 -8.40 21.99
C GLN A 103 -15.88 -9.05 21.04
N ASP A 104 -15.73 -10.35 20.81
CA ASP A 104 -16.61 -11.11 19.93
C ASP A 104 -18.05 -11.20 20.48
N ASP A 105 -18.26 -10.97 21.78
CA ASP A 105 -19.58 -10.87 22.43
C ASP A 105 -20.20 -9.46 22.36
N GLY A 106 -19.50 -8.51 21.72
CA GLY A 106 -19.92 -7.12 21.56
C GLY A 106 -19.58 -6.19 22.72
N THR A 107 -18.94 -6.69 23.79
CA THR A 107 -18.48 -5.86 24.92
C THR A 107 -17.17 -5.13 24.59
N MET A 108 -16.91 -4.02 25.28
CA MET A 108 -15.66 -3.28 25.16
C MET A 108 -14.60 -3.87 26.11
N LEU A 109 -13.34 -3.94 25.67
CA LEU A 109 -12.22 -4.44 26.49
C LEU A 109 -12.08 -3.67 27.81
N CYS A 110 -12.27 -2.35 27.75
CA CYS A 110 -12.24 -1.47 28.91
C CYS A 110 -13.12 -0.24 28.63
N GLU A 111 -14.37 -0.30 29.07
CA GLU A 111 -15.37 0.74 28.82
C GLU A 111 -15.02 2.08 29.50
N GLU A 112 -14.32 2.03 30.63
CA GLU A 112 -13.82 3.22 31.34
C GLU A 112 -12.80 4.03 30.51
N VAL A 113 -12.04 3.35 29.64
CA VAL A 113 -11.05 3.99 28.76
C VAL A 113 -11.66 4.36 27.41
N LEU A 114 -12.53 3.50 26.86
CA LEU A 114 -13.17 3.73 25.58
C LEU A 114 -14.59 3.15 25.58
N SER A 115 -15.58 4.03 25.72
CA SER A 115 -16.99 3.65 25.64
C SER A 115 -17.37 3.16 24.24
N ARG A 116 -18.43 2.36 24.15
CA ARG A 116 -18.93 1.86 22.86
C ARG A 116 -19.29 2.99 21.89
N GLU A 117 -19.95 4.04 22.39
CA GLU A 117 -20.30 5.22 21.60
C GLU A 117 -19.06 5.92 21.03
N SER A 118 -18.02 6.11 21.86
CA SER A 118 -16.77 6.75 21.43
C SER A 118 -15.99 5.88 20.44
N TYR A 119 -16.00 4.56 20.64
CA TYR A 119 -15.44 3.60 19.70
C TYR A 119 -16.13 3.73 18.34
N ASP A 120 -17.46 3.63 18.30
CA ASP A 120 -18.22 3.70 17.05
C ASP A 120 -18.02 5.05 16.34
N MET A 121 -17.92 6.16 17.10
CA MET A 121 -17.58 7.49 16.55
C MET A 121 -16.18 7.50 15.90
N LYS A 122 -15.16 7.00 16.60
CA LYS A 122 -13.78 6.95 16.08
C LYS A 122 -13.68 6.05 14.86
N VAL A 123 -14.29 4.86 14.89
CA VAL A 123 -14.31 3.94 13.76
C VAL A 123 -14.96 4.56 12.53
N ARG A 124 -16.08 5.30 12.67
CA ARG A 124 -16.71 6.02 11.54
C ARG A 124 -15.83 7.11 10.94
N ALA A 125 -15.01 7.76 11.76
CA ALA A 125 -14.10 8.82 11.31
C ALA A 125 -12.81 8.26 10.68
N MET A 126 -12.40 7.05 11.06
CA MET A 126 -11.22 6.37 10.55
C MET A 126 -11.54 5.54 9.30
N GLY A 127 -10.54 5.30 8.45
CA GLY A 127 -10.65 4.28 7.41
C GLY A 127 -10.83 2.89 8.03
N ALA A 128 -11.65 2.04 7.43
CA ALA A 128 -11.97 0.71 7.98
C ALA A 128 -10.71 -0.11 8.31
N ASP A 129 -9.71 -0.11 7.43
CA ASP A 129 -8.46 -0.86 7.62
C ASP A 129 -7.62 -0.29 8.77
N ILE A 130 -7.55 1.04 8.89
CA ILE A 130 -6.85 1.72 9.99
C ILE A 130 -7.55 1.44 11.33
N SER A 131 -8.88 1.44 11.33
CA SER A 131 -9.66 1.12 12.53
C SER A 131 -9.48 -0.33 12.96
N SER A 132 -9.39 -1.27 12.01
CA SER A 132 -9.17 -2.69 12.29
C SER A 132 -7.76 -2.94 12.83
N ALA A 133 -6.76 -2.31 12.23
CA ALA A 133 -5.37 -2.36 12.67
C ALA A 133 -5.16 -1.82 14.08
N ASN A 134 -5.80 -0.71 14.42
CA ASN A 134 -5.68 -0.07 15.74
C ASN A 134 -6.47 -0.81 16.84
N TYR A 135 -7.65 -1.35 16.51
CA TYR A 135 -8.60 -1.79 17.53
C TYR A 135 -8.88 -3.28 17.53
N GLN A 136 -8.83 -3.94 16.37
CA GLN A 136 -9.26 -5.33 16.20
C GLN A 136 -8.09 -6.30 15.98
N GLN A 137 -6.87 -5.78 16.02
CA GLN A 137 -5.64 -6.53 15.79
C GLN A 137 -5.56 -7.17 14.40
N GLU A 138 -6.29 -6.64 13.43
CA GLU A 138 -6.25 -7.11 12.05
C GLU A 138 -5.23 -6.26 11.28
N PRO A 139 -4.08 -6.82 10.89
CA PRO A 139 -3.08 -6.07 10.14
C PRO A 139 -3.61 -5.61 8.78
N ILE A 140 -3.17 -4.43 8.37
CA ILE A 140 -3.59 -3.79 7.12
C ILE A 140 -3.27 -4.67 5.90
N ASP A 141 -2.18 -5.44 5.96
CA ASP A 141 -1.73 -6.32 4.88
C ASP A 141 -2.39 -7.72 4.85
N ILE A 142 -3.18 -8.15 5.84
CA ILE A 142 -4.00 -9.38 5.72
C ILE A 142 -5.13 -9.16 4.69
N LYS A 143 -5.45 -7.91 4.38
CA LYS A 143 -6.09 -7.55 3.10
C LYS A 143 -5.03 -7.34 2.02
N GLY A 144 -4.14 -8.32 1.83
CA GLY A 144 -2.95 -8.32 0.97
C GLY A 144 -3.20 -8.22 -0.54
N ARG A 145 -4.25 -7.50 -0.94
CA ARG A 145 -4.26 -6.77 -2.19
C ARG A 145 -4.52 -5.33 -1.80
N LEU A 146 -3.58 -4.45 -2.13
CA LEU A 146 -3.79 -2.99 -2.21
C LEU A 146 -5.19 -2.67 -2.80
N TYR A 147 -5.66 -3.51 -3.71
CA TYR A 147 -6.99 -3.52 -4.28
C TYR A 147 -7.79 -4.77 -3.88
N SER A 148 -8.76 -4.62 -2.96
CA SER A 148 -9.61 -5.73 -2.51
C SER A 148 -10.66 -6.13 -3.55
N THR A 149 -11.25 -5.14 -4.24
CA THR A 149 -12.26 -5.31 -5.29
C THR A 149 -12.09 -4.22 -6.34
N PHE A 150 -12.52 -4.50 -7.57
CA PHE A 150 -12.62 -3.51 -8.63
C PHE A 150 -14.07 -3.45 -9.11
N LYS A 151 -14.54 -2.25 -9.45
CA LYS A 151 -15.78 -2.13 -10.20
C LYS A 151 -15.57 -2.69 -11.59
N THR A 152 -16.64 -3.26 -12.15
CA THR A 152 -16.61 -3.83 -13.49
C THR A 152 -17.72 -3.28 -14.36
N TYR A 153 -17.54 -3.37 -15.68
CA TYR A 153 -18.56 -3.07 -16.68
C TYR A 153 -18.69 -4.22 -17.68
N GLU A 154 -19.92 -4.46 -18.15
CA GLU A 154 -20.20 -5.37 -19.27
C GLU A 154 -20.40 -4.61 -20.58
N LYS A 155 -20.87 -3.36 -20.49
CA LYS A 155 -21.11 -2.47 -21.62
C LYS A 155 -20.50 -1.11 -21.35
N LEU A 156 -19.97 -0.49 -22.38
CA LEU A 156 -19.46 0.88 -22.33
C LEU A 156 -20.61 1.88 -22.26
N PRO A 157 -20.40 3.07 -21.65
CA PRO A 157 -21.41 4.12 -21.62
C PRO A 157 -21.59 4.70 -23.02
N VAL A 158 -22.74 4.42 -23.63
CA VAL A 158 -23.16 4.91 -24.95
C VAL A 158 -24.55 5.52 -24.88
N ASP A 159 -24.88 6.41 -25.82
CA ASP A 159 -26.21 7.00 -25.95
C ASP A 159 -27.19 6.06 -26.68
N SER A 160 -28.41 6.55 -26.98
CA SER A 160 -29.42 5.77 -27.68
C SER A 160 -29.05 5.38 -29.12
N ASN A 161 -28.03 6.00 -29.70
CA ASN A 161 -27.51 5.75 -31.05
C ASN A 161 -26.20 4.94 -31.03
N GLU A 162 -25.82 4.38 -29.88
CA GLU A 162 -24.55 3.67 -29.66
C GLU A 162 -23.30 4.56 -29.75
N GLU A 163 -23.46 5.88 -29.72
CA GLU A 163 -22.34 6.82 -29.69
C GLU A 163 -21.73 6.91 -28.28
N SER A 164 -20.40 7.02 -28.20
CA SER A 164 -19.69 7.05 -26.93
C SER A 164 -20.08 8.27 -26.08
N LEU A 165 -20.40 8.04 -24.81
CA LEU A 165 -20.64 9.10 -23.82
C LEU A 165 -19.37 9.56 -23.10
N PHE A 166 -18.19 9.05 -23.48
CA PHE A 166 -16.94 9.48 -22.86
C PHE A 166 -16.68 10.96 -23.15
N THR A 167 -16.40 11.74 -22.10
CA THR A 167 -15.98 13.14 -22.24
C THR A 167 -14.57 13.27 -22.82
N GLY A 168 -13.81 12.18 -22.77
CA GLY A 168 -12.48 12.07 -23.33
C GLY A 168 -11.89 10.69 -23.06
N ILE A 169 -10.96 10.28 -23.91
CA ILE A 169 -10.16 9.07 -23.76
C ILE A 169 -8.72 9.49 -23.50
N TYR A 170 -8.13 8.93 -22.46
CA TYR A 170 -6.82 9.29 -21.96
C TYR A 170 -5.95 8.04 -21.83
N SER A 171 -4.65 8.25 -21.83
CA SER A 171 -3.69 7.16 -21.65
C SER A 171 -2.47 7.61 -20.85
N TYR A 172 -1.87 6.66 -20.15
CA TYR A 172 -0.71 6.83 -19.31
C TYR A 172 0.26 5.67 -19.54
N CYS A 173 1.51 6.01 -19.84
CA CYS A 173 2.57 5.04 -20.03
C CYS A 173 3.68 5.21 -18.97
N ASP A 174 4.03 4.12 -18.30
CA ASP A 174 5.30 3.92 -17.61
C ASP A 174 6.20 3.14 -18.58
N SER A 175 7.20 3.81 -19.17
CA SER A 175 8.09 3.20 -20.17
C SER A 175 9.16 2.35 -19.48
N ALA A 176 9.50 1.20 -20.06
CA ALA A 176 10.64 0.41 -19.60
C ALA A 176 11.96 1.08 -19.98
N ASP A 177 12.86 1.33 -19.01
CA ASP A 177 14.13 2.03 -19.27
C ASP A 177 15.27 1.06 -19.67
N GLN A 178 15.40 -0.11 -19.03
CA GLN A 178 16.45 -1.10 -19.32
C GLN A 178 16.03 -2.55 -19.02
N GLY A 179 15.40 -3.27 -19.98
CA GLY A 179 15.33 -4.74 -20.08
C GLY A 179 14.72 -5.60 -18.95
N SER A 180 14.73 -5.15 -17.68
CA SER A 180 14.16 -5.83 -16.52
C SER A 180 12.74 -5.37 -16.21
N ASP A 181 12.41 -4.14 -16.61
CA ASP A 181 11.17 -3.46 -16.27
C ASP A 181 10.09 -3.72 -17.32
N TYR A 182 8.85 -3.86 -16.86
CA TYR A 182 7.70 -3.95 -17.76
C TYR A 182 7.30 -2.55 -18.22
N LEU A 183 7.06 -2.40 -19.51
CA LEU A 183 6.24 -1.29 -19.99
C LEU A 183 4.80 -1.51 -19.53
N CYS A 184 4.17 -0.44 -19.05
CA CYS A 184 2.75 -0.42 -18.70
C CYS A 184 2.10 0.79 -19.37
N ASN A 185 1.23 0.55 -20.35
CA ASN A 185 0.38 1.58 -20.94
C ASN A 185 -1.09 1.25 -20.67
N ILE A 186 -1.83 2.17 -20.05
CA ILE A 186 -3.25 2.01 -19.72
C ILE A 186 -4.06 3.05 -20.48
N ILE A 187 -5.09 2.63 -21.22
CA ILE A 187 -6.04 3.49 -21.91
C ILE A 187 -7.38 3.45 -21.16
N TRP A 188 -7.98 4.62 -20.90
CA TRP A 188 -9.30 4.70 -20.26
C TRP A 188 -10.18 5.82 -20.83
N GLY A 189 -11.49 5.59 -20.82
CA GLY A 189 -12.50 6.61 -21.07
C GLY A 189 -12.97 7.28 -19.78
N ALA A 190 -13.15 8.59 -19.78
CA ALA A 190 -13.73 9.33 -18.67
C ALA A 190 -15.23 9.55 -18.87
N TYR A 191 -16.05 9.12 -17.91
CA TYR A 191 -17.51 9.32 -17.93
C TYR A 191 -18.01 9.63 -16.52
N GLN A 192 -18.77 10.71 -16.35
CA GLN A 192 -19.30 11.16 -15.05
C GLN A 192 -18.25 11.20 -13.91
N LYS A 193 -17.03 11.66 -14.21
CA LYS A 193 -15.88 11.71 -13.27
C LYS A 193 -15.33 10.35 -12.82
N GLU A 194 -15.77 9.27 -13.46
CA GLU A 194 -15.25 7.92 -13.29
C GLU A 194 -14.35 7.56 -14.49
N ALA A 195 -13.48 6.56 -14.31
CA ALA A 195 -12.61 6.04 -15.36
C ALA A 195 -13.00 4.62 -15.76
N TYR A 196 -13.07 4.35 -17.06
CA TYR A 196 -13.39 3.04 -17.63
C TYR A 196 -12.17 2.54 -18.40
N VAL A 197 -11.50 1.51 -17.88
CA VAL A 197 -10.31 0.92 -18.51
C VAL A 197 -10.74 0.24 -19.82
N LEU A 198 -10.13 0.65 -20.92
CA LEU A 198 -10.42 0.16 -22.27
C LEU A 198 -9.35 -0.82 -22.76
N ASP A 199 -8.08 -0.56 -22.44
CA ASP A 199 -6.96 -1.39 -22.85
C ASP A 199 -5.77 -1.26 -21.89
N VAL A 200 -4.98 -2.32 -21.81
CA VAL A 200 -3.74 -2.37 -21.01
C VAL A 200 -2.67 -3.13 -21.79
N ILE A 201 -1.59 -2.43 -22.14
CA ILE A 201 -0.40 -3.05 -22.70
C ILE A 201 0.61 -3.20 -21.55
N TYR A 202 0.85 -4.44 -21.14
CA TYR A 202 1.79 -4.76 -20.08
C TYR A 202 2.77 -5.85 -20.52
N THR A 203 4.02 -5.46 -20.80
CA THR A 203 4.99 -6.38 -21.42
C THR A 203 6.45 -6.01 -21.14
N LYS A 204 7.35 -6.99 -21.28
CA LYS A 204 8.82 -6.80 -21.26
C LYS A 204 9.44 -6.71 -22.66
N GLU A 205 8.62 -6.74 -23.71
CA GLU A 205 9.11 -6.60 -25.08
C GLU A 205 9.90 -5.28 -25.26
N PRO A 206 10.89 -5.26 -26.14
CA PRO A 206 11.77 -4.11 -26.31
C PRO A 206 11.03 -2.92 -26.98
N MET A 207 11.66 -1.74 -26.97
CA MET A 207 11.05 -0.49 -27.46
C MET A 207 10.61 -0.57 -28.92
N GLU A 208 11.35 -1.28 -29.76
CA GLU A 208 11.04 -1.47 -31.19
C GLU A 208 9.70 -2.18 -31.42
N ILE A 209 9.23 -2.94 -30.42
CA ILE A 209 7.93 -3.62 -30.44
C ILE A 209 6.87 -2.78 -29.72
N THR A 210 7.23 -2.20 -28.58
CA THR A 210 6.26 -1.48 -27.74
C THR A 210 5.90 -0.09 -28.26
N GLU A 211 6.81 0.64 -28.91
CA GLU A 211 6.53 1.95 -29.52
C GLU A 211 5.43 1.86 -30.61
N PRO A 212 5.51 0.96 -31.62
CA PRO A 212 4.42 0.77 -32.57
C PRO A 212 3.14 0.23 -31.93
N ALA A 213 3.26 -0.65 -30.92
CA ALA A 213 2.09 -1.24 -30.27
C ALA A 213 1.27 -0.15 -29.53
N VAL A 214 1.94 0.70 -28.75
CA VAL A 214 1.31 1.83 -28.07
C VAL A 214 0.71 2.80 -29.09
N ALA A 215 1.46 3.21 -30.12
CA ALA A 215 0.95 4.12 -31.15
C ALA A 215 -0.32 3.59 -31.83
N LYS A 216 -0.35 2.30 -32.20
CA LYS A 216 -1.52 1.65 -32.80
C LYS A 216 -2.71 1.61 -31.86
N ALA A 217 -2.50 1.30 -30.58
CA ALA A 217 -3.56 1.31 -29.58
C ALA A 217 -4.14 2.72 -29.38
N LEU A 218 -3.27 3.74 -29.24
CA LEU A 218 -3.70 5.14 -29.12
C LEU A 218 -4.56 5.59 -30.31
N PHE A 219 -4.17 5.17 -31.53
CA PHE A 219 -4.94 5.45 -32.74
C PHE A 219 -6.27 4.70 -32.77
N ALA A 220 -6.27 3.39 -32.48
CA ALA A 220 -7.47 2.56 -32.50
C ALA A 220 -8.53 3.04 -31.51
N PHE A 221 -8.12 3.41 -30.30
CA PHE A 221 -9.00 3.93 -29.26
C PHE A 221 -9.26 5.44 -29.37
N GLN A 222 -8.74 6.12 -30.40
CA GLN A 222 -9.00 7.53 -30.64
C GLN A 222 -8.67 8.40 -29.41
N VAL A 223 -7.53 8.11 -28.77
CA VAL A 223 -7.09 8.75 -27.52
C VAL A 223 -6.89 10.26 -27.72
N ASN A 224 -7.35 11.08 -26.76
CA ASN A 224 -7.17 12.53 -26.80
C ASN A 224 -5.80 12.95 -26.27
N LYS A 225 -5.34 12.34 -25.18
CA LYS A 225 -4.08 12.72 -24.53
C LYS A 225 -3.36 11.52 -23.95
N GLU A 226 -2.08 11.43 -24.26
CA GLU A 226 -1.12 10.45 -23.74
C GLU A 226 -0.12 11.14 -22.81
N ARG A 227 0.16 10.51 -21.66
CA ARG A 227 1.14 10.97 -20.68
C ARG A 227 2.16 9.90 -20.36
N ILE A 228 3.40 10.15 -20.77
CA ILE A 228 4.50 9.20 -20.62
C ILE A 228 5.42 9.66 -19.48
N GLU A 229 5.69 8.77 -18.53
CA GLU A 229 6.64 9.01 -17.44
C GLU A 229 8.09 8.95 -17.96
N SER A 230 8.91 9.97 -17.65
CA SER A 230 10.28 10.10 -18.15
C SER A 230 11.29 10.03 -17.00
N ASN A 231 11.80 8.82 -16.75
CA ASN A 231 12.80 8.58 -15.71
C ASN A 231 14.22 8.47 -16.32
N SER A 232 14.37 7.84 -17.49
CA SER A 232 15.57 8.01 -18.33
C SER A 232 15.36 7.77 -19.85
N GLY A 233 14.41 6.93 -20.26
CA GLY A 233 14.08 6.62 -21.67
C GLY A 233 12.73 7.17 -22.18
N GLY A 234 11.81 7.53 -21.27
CA GLY A 234 10.43 7.92 -21.63
C GLY A 234 10.29 9.12 -22.57
N ARG A 235 11.26 10.05 -22.58
CA ARG A 235 11.25 11.17 -23.54
C ARG A 235 11.49 10.73 -24.98
N SER A 236 12.40 9.78 -25.19
CA SER A 236 12.66 9.23 -26.52
C SER A 236 11.47 8.39 -26.97
N PHE A 237 10.97 7.52 -26.10
CA PHE A 237 9.76 6.73 -26.34
C PHE A 237 8.57 7.60 -26.76
N ALA A 238 8.32 8.70 -26.04
CA ALA A 238 7.25 9.64 -26.37
C ALA A 238 7.40 10.29 -27.76
N ARG A 239 8.63 10.58 -28.18
CA ARG A 239 8.90 11.13 -29.51
C ARG A 239 8.65 10.10 -30.59
N SER A 240 9.11 8.85 -30.39
CA SER A 240 8.90 7.77 -31.35
C SER A 240 7.40 7.47 -31.54
N VAL A 241 6.65 7.33 -30.43
CA VAL A 241 5.19 7.11 -30.48
C VAL A 241 4.48 8.23 -31.23
N LYS A 242 4.87 9.49 -30.97
CA LYS A 242 4.33 10.65 -31.67
C LYS A 242 4.65 10.62 -33.17
N LEU A 243 5.89 10.32 -33.55
CA LEU A 243 6.30 10.21 -34.95
C LEU A 243 5.51 9.11 -35.67
N ILE A 244 5.33 7.93 -35.06
CA ILE A 244 4.53 6.84 -35.66
C ILE A 244 3.07 7.28 -35.86
N LEU A 245 2.48 8.00 -34.90
CA LEU A 245 1.12 8.54 -35.04
C LEU A 245 1.01 9.51 -36.22
N GLU A 246 1.96 10.43 -36.35
CA GLU A 246 1.93 11.50 -37.35
C GLU A 246 2.34 11.00 -38.76
N GLU A 247 3.40 10.19 -38.84
CA GLU A 247 4.02 9.77 -40.10
C GLU A 247 3.45 8.46 -40.65
N ASP A 248 3.20 7.46 -39.81
CA ASP A 248 2.73 6.15 -40.29
C ASP A 248 1.20 6.07 -40.27
N LEU A 249 0.58 6.51 -39.17
CA LEU A 249 -0.87 6.43 -38.97
C LEU A 249 -1.62 7.69 -39.43
N LYS A 250 -0.88 8.73 -39.88
CA LYS A 250 -1.42 9.99 -40.42
C LYS A 250 -2.47 10.65 -39.51
N SER A 251 -2.22 10.63 -38.20
CA SER A 251 -3.12 11.15 -37.17
C SER A 251 -2.46 12.22 -36.32
N ASN A 252 -3.18 13.30 -36.04
CA ASN A 252 -2.82 14.35 -35.09
C ASN A 252 -3.77 14.41 -33.88
N ARG A 253 -4.58 13.36 -33.68
CA ARG A 253 -5.63 13.33 -32.67
C ARG A 253 -5.09 13.30 -31.24
N THR A 254 -4.04 12.52 -31.01
CA THR A 254 -3.50 12.28 -29.67
C THR A 254 -2.43 13.31 -29.32
N ASP A 255 -2.67 14.10 -28.27
CA ASP A 255 -1.64 14.96 -27.66
C ASP A 255 -0.68 14.10 -26.82
N VAL A 256 0.50 13.81 -27.35
CA VAL A 256 1.54 13.04 -26.66
C VAL A 256 2.44 13.97 -25.87
N SER A 257 2.47 13.79 -24.56
CA SER A 257 3.27 14.59 -23.62
C SER A 257 4.04 13.70 -22.65
N TRP A 258 5.18 14.17 -22.15
CA TRP A 258 5.97 13.48 -21.13
C TRP A 258 6.19 14.36 -19.91
N PHE A 259 6.42 13.73 -18.76
CA PHE A 259 6.68 14.43 -17.51
C PHE A 259 7.62 13.63 -16.61
N HIS A 260 8.30 14.32 -15.71
CA HIS A 260 9.13 13.68 -14.69
C HIS A 260 8.39 13.65 -13.36
N GLN A 261 8.48 12.54 -12.64
CA GLN A 261 7.81 12.32 -11.37
C GLN A 261 8.82 12.07 -10.25
N SER A 262 9.07 13.10 -9.44
CA SER A 262 10.03 13.02 -8.33
C SER A 262 9.38 12.72 -6.97
N LYS A 263 8.05 12.61 -6.88
CA LYS A 263 7.35 12.33 -5.61
C LYS A 263 7.33 10.83 -5.29
N ASN A 264 7.36 10.51 -4.00
CA ASN A 264 7.36 9.14 -3.48
C ASN A 264 6.21 8.29 -4.09
N LYS A 265 6.59 7.24 -4.83
CA LYS A 265 5.68 6.35 -5.58
C LYS A 265 4.76 5.57 -4.62
N THR A 266 5.30 5.02 -3.54
CA THR A 266 4.56 4.22 -2.55
C THR A 266 3.47 5.05 -1.85
N ALA A 267 3.80 6.25 -1.36
CA ALA A 267 2.82 7.12 -0.68
C ALA A 267 1.65 7.51 -1.59
N ARG A 268 1.91 7.73 -2.89
CA ARG A 268 0.87 8.02 -3.89
C ARG A 268 -0.03 6.82 -4.15
N ILE A 269 0.55 5.63 -4.28
CA ILE A 269 -0.19 4.39 -4.51
C ILE A 269 -1.14 4.14 -3.34
N THR A 270 -0.66 4.23 -2.10
CA THR A 270 -1.49 4.00 -0.91
C THR A 270 -2.59 5.05 -0.75
N SER A 271 -2.28 6.33 -0.96
CA SER A 271 -3.27 7.41 -0.83
C SER A 271 -4.38 7.40 -1.88
N ASN A 272 -4.15 6.78 -3.05
CA ASN A 272 -5.14 6.72 -4.14
C ASN A 272 -5.82 5.36 -4.27
N ALA A 273 -5.39 4.33 -3.52
CA ALA A 273 -5.92 2.98 -3.64
C ALA A 273 -7.45 2.89 -3.46
N THR A 274 -7.99 3.59 -2.45
CA THR A 274 -9.44 3.64 -2.20
C THR A 274 -10.19 4.31 -3.36
N TRP A 275 -9.61 5.37 -3.94
CA TRP A 275 -10.22 6.06 -5.07
C TRP A 275 -10.28 5.14 -6.30
N VAL A 276 -9.19 4.42 -6.58
CA VAL A 276 -9.15 3.47 -7.70
C VAL A 276 -10.23 2.39 -7.56
N MET A 277 -10.36 1.77 -6.39
CA MET A 277 -11.39 0.73 -6.18
C MET A 277 -12.83 1.27 -6.35
N ASN A 278 -13.06 2.52 -5.98
CA ASN A 278 -14.38 3.12 -6.02
C ASN A 278 -14.73 3.80 -7.35
N HIS A 279 -13.76 4.16 -8.18
CA HIS A 279 -13.99 5.05 -9.34
C HIS A 279 -13.39 4.57 -10.65
N VAL A 280 -12.68 3.43 -10.66
CA VAL A 280 -12.13 2.82 -11.87
C VAL A 280 -12.86 1.52 -12.17
N TYR A 281 -13.43 1.44 -13.38
CA TYR A 281 -14.18 0.29 -13.89
C TYR A 281 -13.32 -0.51 -14.86
N TYR A 282 -13.31 -1.82 -14.67
CA TYR A 282 -12.59 -2.78 -15.52
C TYR A 282 -13.58 -3.62 -16.35
N PRO A 283 -13.20 -4.17 -17.50
CA PRO A 283 -14.04 -5.13 -18.21
C PRO A 283 -14.43 -6.29 -17.29
N ALA A 284 -15.68 -6.77 -17.30
CA ALA A 284 -16.13 -7.85 -16.40
C ALA A 284 -15.26 -9.12 -16.49
N ASN A 285 -14.65 -9.38 -17.64
CA ASN A 285 -13.75 -10.49 -17.92
C ASN A 285 -12.26 -10.17 -17.69
N TRP A 286 -11.91 -9.09 -16.99
CA TRP A 286 -10.50 -8.66 -16.81
C TRP A 286 -9.57 -9.71 -16.21
N ARG A 287 -10.10 -10.73 -15.52
CA ARG A 287 -9.34 -11.84 -14.92
C ARG A 287 -9.03 -13.00 -15.88
N ALA A 288 -9.58 -13.00 -17.09
CA ALA A 288 -9.47 -14.11 -18.03
C ALA A 288 -8.23 -14.03 -18.94
N GLY A 289 -7.30 -13.10 -18.69
CA GLY A 289 -6.06 -12.89 -19.43
C GLY A 289 -4.81 -13.16 -18.61
#